data_AF-A4I2H4-F1
#
_entry.id   AF-A4I2H4-F1
#
_cell.length_a   1.000
_cell.length_b   1.000
_cell.length_c   1.000
_cell.angle_alpha   90.00
_cell.angle_beta   90.00
_cell.angle_gamma   90.00
#
_symmetry.space_group_name_H-M   'P 1'
#
loop_
_entity.id
_entity.type
_entity.pdbx_description
1 polymer ?
#
loop_
_entity_poly.entity_id
_entity_poly.type
_entity_poly.pdbx_seq_one_letter_code
_entity_poly.pdbx_strand_id
1 'polypeptide(L)'
;MFHTAFLAASKRHFRWRCCQCTRLLPSEHFPKRNGPLNTMVCMDCKEMCFGCGLRQPRSSFSDADSNMCDRCLAKQQVAKDNVYFRYPVLKYRACPFSVDEAREELRKEPPPPHRLHMPR
;
A
#
# COMPACT_ATOMS: atom_id res chain seq x y z
N MET A 1 -34.44 14.36 33.11
CA MET A 1 -33.22 13.54 33.12
C MET A 1 -33.35 12.50 32.01
N PHE A 2 -32.76 12.74 30.84
CA PHE A 2 -32.82 11.80 29.72
C PHE A 2 -31.73 10.75 29.90
N HIS A 3 -32.12 9.57 30.36
CA HIS A 3 -31.24 8.40 30.38
C HIS A 3 -30.96 7.99 28.94
N THR A 4 -29.82 8.42 28.40
CA THR A 4 -29.25 7.79 27.21
C THR A 4 -28.81 6.40 27.61
N ALA A 5 -29.70 5.43 27.42
CA ALA A 5 -29.35 4.02 27.47
C ALA A 5 -28.23 3.79 26.46
N PHE A 6 -26.99 3.74 26.96
CA PHE A 6 -25.85 3.26 26.19
C PHE A 6 -26.18 1.82 25.83
N LEU A 7 -26.76 1.62 24.64
CA LEU A 7 -26.78 0.34 23.95
C LEU A 7 -25.32 0.02 23.62
N ALA A 8 -24.58 -0.43 24.63
CA ALA A 8 -23.28 -1.06 24.50
C ALA A 8 -23.51 -2.43 23.87
N ALA A 9 -23.98 -2.43 22.62
CA ALA A 9 -23.99 -3.62 21.80
C ALA A 9 -22.55 -4.15 21.78
N SER A 10 -22.37 -5.34 22.36
CA SER A 10 -21.05 -5.95 22.51
C SER A 10 -20.39 -6.06 21.13
N LYS A 11 -19.28 -5.33 20.94
CA LYS A 11 -18.48 -5.33 19.69
C LYS A 11 -18.08 -6.75 19.25
N ARG A 12 -18.04 -7.71 20.18
CA ARG A 12 -17.68 -9.12 19.92
C ARG A 12 -18.58 -9.80 18.88
N HIS A 13 -19.86 -9.43 18.78
CA HIS A 13 -20.78 -10.09 17.85
C HIS A 13 -20.99 -9.34 16.53
N PHE A 14 -20.36 -8.17 16.36
CA PHE A 14 -20.47 -7.44 15.10
C PHE A 14 -19.72 -8.17 14.00
N ARG A 15 -20.48 -8.58 12.99
CA ARG A 15 -19.95 -9.13 11.75
C ARG A 15 -20.12 -8.13 10.62
N TRP A 16 -19.15 -8.13 9.73
CA TRP A 16 -19.08 -7.22 8.60
C TRP A 16 -18.89 -8.00 7.31
N ARG A 17 -19.51 -7.50 6.25
CA ARG A 17 -19.41 -8.09 4.92
C ARG A 17 -18.15 -7.54 4.23
N CYS A 18 -17.29 -8.43 3.75
CA CYS A 18 -16.19 -8.03 2.89
C CYS A 18 -16.73 -7.73 1.48
N CYS A 19 -16.35 -6.60 0.88
CA CYS A 19 -16.79 -6.27 -0.48
C CYS A 19 -16.17 -7.16 -1.58
N GLN A 20 -15.02 -7.79 -1.33
CA GLN A 20 -14.33 -8.62 -2.33
C GLN A 20 -14.79 -10.09 -2.30
N CYS A 21 -14.71 -10.77 -1.15
CA CYS A 21 -15.17 -12.17 -1.06
C CYS A 21 -16.65 -12.31 -0.67
N THR A 22 -17.34 -11.21 -0.38
CA THR A 22 -18.76 -11.18 0.04
C THR A 22 -19.12 -11.91 1.34
N ARG A 23 -18.16 -12.57 1.99
CA ARG A 23 -18.32 -13.28 3.27
C ARG A 23 -18.63 -12.30 4.41
N LEU A 24 -19.49 -12.74 5.33
CA LEU A 24 -19.80 -12.07 6.59
C LEU A 24 -18.86 -12.59 7.68
N LEU A 25 -17.94 -11.74 8.13
CA LEU A 25 -16.82 -12.11 9.01
C LEU A 25 -16.81 -11.27 10.30
N PRO A 26 -16.29 -11.79 11.42
CA PRO A 26 -16.09 -11.02 12.65
C PRO A 26 -15.25 -9.75 12.45
N SER A 27 -15.42 -8.77 13.32
CA SER A 27 -14.68 -7.50 13.28
C SER A 27 -13.15 -7.64 13.33
N GLU A 28 -12.64 -8.73 13.92
CA GLU A 28 -11.21 -9.07 13.98
C GLU A 28 -10.57 -9.24 12.60
N HIS A 29 -11.34 -9.61 11.57
CA HIS A 29 -10.85 -9.70 10.18
C HIS A 29 -10.69 -8.32 9.51
N PHE A 30 -10.99 -7.23 10.22
CA PHE A 30 -10.94 -5.84 9.73
C PHE A 30 -10.20 -4.93 10.72
N PRO A 31 -8.92 -5.21 11.06
CA PRO A 31 -8.22 -4.56 12.17
C PRO A 31 -7.95 -3.06 11.97
N LYS A 32 -7.87 -2.59 10.71
CA LYS A 32 -7.71 -1.18 10.33
C LYS A 32 -8.92 -0.73 9.53
N ARG A 33 -10.04 -0.48 10.22
CA ARG A 33 -11.26 0.06 9.61
C ARG A 33 -11.05 1.52 9.23
N ASN A 34 -10.56 1.74 8.01
CA ASN A 34 -10.51 3.07 7.41
C ASN A 34 -11.49 3.10 6.23
N GLY A 35 -12.42 4.06 6.27
CA GLY A 35 -13.35 4.33 5.17
C GLY A 35 -14.78 3.81 5.37
N PRO A 36 -15.63 4.03 4.35
CA PRO A 36 -17.03 3.61 4.34
C PRO A 36 -17.23 2.09 4.53
N LEU A 37 -18.37 1.70 5.11
CA LEU A 37 -18.67 0.29 5.39
C LEU A 37 -18.76 -0.57 4.11
N ASN A 38 -19.23 0.00 3.01
CA ASN A 38 -19.38 -0.69 1.73
C ASN A 38 -18.05 -0.96 0.99
N THR A 39 -16.92 -0.41 1.46
CA THR A 39 -15.60 -0.60 0.85
C THR A 39 -14.66 -1.45 1.71
N MET A 40 -15.16 -2.07 2.78
CA MET A 40 -14.34 -2.87 3.69
C MET A 40 -13.86 -4.18 3.06
N VAL A 41 -12.54 -4.41 3.17
CA VAL A 41 -11.87 -5.62 2.68
C VAL A 41 -11.30 -6.39 3.87
N CYS A 42 -11.61 -7.69 3.96
CA CYS A 42 -11.09 -8.55 5.03
C CYS A 42 -9.60 -8.84 4.82
N MET A 43 -8.93 -9.28 5.88
CA MET A 43 -7.49 -9.58 5.85
C MET A 43 -7.11 -10.63 4.79
N ASP A 44 -7.95 -11.63 4.55
CA ASP A 44 -7.69 -12.70 3.57
C ASP A 44 -7.72 -12.19 2.12
N CYS A 45 -8.46 -11.11 1.87
CA CYS A 45 -8.55 -10.47 0.56
C CYS A 45 -7.49 -9.35 0.39
N LYS A 46 -6.58 -9.22 1.34
CA LYS A 46 -5.44 -8.30 1.25
C LYS A 46 -4.14 -9.06 1.06
N GLU A 47 -3.31 -8.54 0.19
CA GLU A 47 -1.98 -9.06 -0.10
C GLU A 47 -0.91 -8.10 0.41
N MET A 48 0.23 -8.65 0.84
CA MET A 48 1.33 -7.85 1.34
C MET A 48 2.11 -7.25 0.17
N CYS A 49 2.21 -5.93 0.11
CA CYS A 49 3.07 -5.27 -0.87
C CYS A 49 4.50 -5.22 -0.34
N PHE A 50 5.46 -5.79 -1.08
CA PHE A 50 6.88 -5.77 -0.73
C PHE A 50 7.46 -4.36 -0.76
N GLY A 51 6.95 -3.49 -1.63
CA GLY A 51 7.43 -2.12 -1.77
C GLY A 51 7.07 -1.17 -0.62
N CYS A 52 5.98 -1.42 0.11
CA CYS A 52 5.58 -0.56 1.24
C CYS A 52 5.39 -1.30 2.57
N GLY A 53 5.50 -2.63 2.59
CA GLY A 53 5.29 -3.44 3.80
C GLY A 53 3.86 -3.40 4.34
N LEU A 54 2.90 -2.91 3.54
CA LEU A 54 1.50 -2.81 3.94
C LEU A 54 0.65 -3.83 3.18
N ARG A 55 -0.32 -4.41 3.88
CA ARG A 55 -1.38 -5.22 3.29
C ARG A 55 -2.37 -4.33 2.54
N GLN A 56 -2.47 -4.51 1.23
CA GLN A 56 -3.36 -3.79 0.34
C GLN A 56 -4.43 -4.74 -0.23
N PRO A 57 -5.64 -4.25 -0.56
CA PRO A 57 -6.62 -5.05 -1.29
C PRO A 57 -6.04 -5.58 -2.60
N ARG A 58 -6.50 -6.76 -3.06
CA ARG A 58 -6.08 -7.32 -4.37
C ARG A 58 -6.29 -6.36 -5.54
N SER A 59 -7.32 -5.52 -5.49
CA SER A 59 -7.58 -4.48 -6.48
C SER A 59 -6.51 -3.37 -6.56
N SER A 60 -5.52 -3.37 -5.68
CA SER A 60 -4.35 -2.48 -5.72
C SER A 60 -3.12 -3.13 -6.37
N PHE A 61 -3.28 -4.31 -6.95
CA PHE A 61 -2.28 -5.03 -7.71
C PHE A 61 -2.84 -5.29 -9.11
N SER A 62 -2.46 -4.47 -10.07
CA SER A 62 -2.87 -4.59 -11.48
C SER A 62 -2.33 -5.87 -12.13
N ASP A 63 -1.08 -6.20 -11.87
CA ASP A 63 -0.43 -7.43 -12.31
C ASP A 63 -0.61 -8.52 -11.24
N ALA A 64 -1.26 -9.63 -11.57
CA ALA A 64 -1.51 -10.74 -10.62
C ALA A 64 -0.22 -11.38 -10.08
N ASP A 65 0.88 -11.26 -10.83
CA ASP A 65 2.20 -11.77 -10.47
C ASP A 65 3.10 -10.70 -9.84
N SER A 66 2.62 -9.46 -9.70
CA SER A 66 3.39 -8.41 -9.05
C SER A 66 3.34 -8.54 -7.53
N ASN A 67 4.52 -8.65 -6.93
CA ASN A 67 4.69 -8.58 -5.48
C ASN A 67 4.58 -7.13 -4.93
N MET A 68 4.32 -6.15 -5.79
CA MET A 68 4.23 -4.73 -5.46
C MET A 68 2.88 -4.16 -5.88
N CYS A 69 2.29 -3.33 -5.02
CA CYS A 69 1.06 -2.60 -5.34
C CYS A 69 1.32 -1.49 -6.36
N ASP A 70 0.26 -1.06 -7.05
CA ASP A 70 0.33 -0.07 -8.14
C ASP A 70 1.00 1.24 -7.72
N ARG A 71 0.75 1.69 -6.48
CA ARG A 71 1.39 2.89 -5.95
C ARG A 71 2.91 2.73 -5.83
N CYS A 72 3.39 1.56 -5.43
CA CYS A 72 4.81 1.27 -5.31
C CYS A 72 5.45 1.10 -6.70
N LEU A 73 4.74 0.45 -7.63
CA LEU A 73 5.17 0.37 -9.03
C LEU A 73 5.28 1.77 -9.66
N ALA A 74 4.29 2.63 -9.45
CA ALA A 74 4.33 4.01 -9.92
C ALA A 74 5.51 4.79 -9.32
N LYS A 75 5.76 4.65 -8.01
CA LYS A 75 6.95 5.25 -7.37
C LYS A 75 8.26 4.74 -7.97
N GLN A 76 8.35 3.44 -8.25
CA GLN A 76 9.52 2.85 -8.86
C GLN A 76 9.76 3.41 -10.27
N GLN A 77 8.69 3.60 -11.05
CA GLN A 77 8.80 4.20 -12.39
C GLN A 77 9.26 5.66 -12.30
N VAL A 78 8.65 6.47 -11.42
CA VAL A 78 9.05 7.88 -11.24
C VAL A 78 10.47 8.00 -10.69
N ALA A 79 10.93 7.05 -9.87
CA ALA A 79 12.30 7.03 -9.36
C ALA A 79 13.36 6.80 -10.44
N LYS A 80 13.00 6.35 -11.64
CA LYS A 80 13.94 6.25 -12.78
C LYS A 80 14.35 7.63 -13.29
N ASP A 81 13.40 8.56 -13.30
CA ASP A 81 13.61 9.89 -13.90
C ASP A 81 13.76 10.99 -12.84
N ASN A 82 13.47 10.69 -11.57
CA ASN A 82 13.45 11.68 -10.50
C ASN A 82 14.29 11.27 -9.29
N VAL A 83 15.42 11.98 -9.13
CA VAL A 83 16.36 11.81 -8.01
C VAL A 83 15.73 11.90 -6.63
N TYR A 84 14.66 12.69 -6.44
CA TYR A 84 14.04 12.81 -5.12
C TYR A 84 13.12 11.65 -4.78
N PHE A 85 12.68 10.87 -5.77
CA PHE A 85 11.97 9.62 -5.55
C PHE A 85 12.94 8.45 -5.38
N ARG A 86 14.08 8.48 -6.08
CA ARG A 86 15.18 7.52 -5.92
C ARG A 86 15.88 7.68 -4.57
N TYR A 87 16.21 8.93 -4.22
CA TYR A 87 16.95 9.32 -3.01
C TYR A 87 16.15 10.37 -2.23
N PRO A 88 15.13 9.95 -1.44
CA PRO A 88 14.31 10.87 -0.65
C PRO A 88 15.12 11.76 0.31
N VAL A 89 16.30 11.29 0.74
CA VAL A 89 17.20 12.02 1.63
C VAL A 89 17.64 13.37 1.05
N LEU A 90 17.71 13.49 -0.28
CA LEU A 90 18.10 14.74 -0.96
C LEU A 90 17.08 15.87 -0.80
N LYS A 91 15.88 15.59 -0.26
CA LYS A 91 14.90 16.63 0.08
C LYS A 91 15.26 17.40 1.34
N TYR A 92 16.11 16.85 2.20
CA TYR A 92 16.47 17.48 3.46
C TYR A 92 17.60 18.49 3.24
N ARG A 93 17.47 19.69 3.80
CA ARG A 93 18.48 20.75 3.68
C ARG A 93 19.85 20.37 4.26
N ALA A 94 19.87 19.47 5.25
CA ALA A 94 21.09 18.99 5.89
C ALA A 94 21.78 17.85 5.12
N CYS A 95 21.25 17.45 3.95
CA CYS A 95 21.82 16.37 3.17
C CYS A 95 23.21 16.78 2.64
N PRO A 96 24.28 16.00 2.91
CA PRO A 96 25.62 16.32 2.44
C PRO A 96 25.85 15.95 0.96
N PHE A 97 24.91 15.24 0.34
CA PHE A 97 25.04 14.72 -1.02
C PHE A 97 24.52 15.73 -2.06
N SER A 98 25.21 15.84 -3.19
CA SER A 98 24.81 16.73 -4.28
C SER A 98 23.64 16.16 -5.07
N VAL A 99 22.62 17.00 -5.30
CA VAL A 99 21.48 16.67 -6.17
C VAL A 99 21.94 16.49 -7.62
N ASP A 100 22.91 17.30 -8.07
CA ASP A 100 23.35 17.29 -9.46
C ASP A 100 24.22 16.06 -9.77
N GLU A 101 25.04 15.61 -8.81
CA GLU A 101 25.78 14.34 -8.93
C GLU A 101 24.79 13.16 -9.04
N ALA A 102 23.77 13.10 -8.19
CA ALA A 102 22.74 12.06 -8.27
C ALA A 102 21.97 12.09 -9.60
N ARG A 103 21.76 13.26 -10.22
CA ARG A 103 21.14 13.38 -11.55
C ARG A 103 22.06 12.90 -12.67
N GLU A 104 23.36 13.12 -12.53
CA GLU A 104 24.36 12.61 -13.46
C GLU A 104 24.45 11.08 -13.36
N GLU A 105 24.40 10.52 -12.15
CA GLU A 105 24.34 9.07 -11.93
C GLU A 105 23.11 8.43 -12.60
N LEU A 106 21.91 9.01 -12.42
CA LEU A 106 20.71 8.51 -13.09
C LEU A 106 20.83 8.53 -14.63
N ARG A 107 21.51 9.53 -15.20
CA ARG A 107 21.73 9.61 -16.65
C ARG A 107 22.70 8.55 -17.18
N LYS A 108 23.60 8.06 -16.33
CA LYS A 108 24.58 7.01 -16.66
C LYS A 108 24.03 5.60 -16.46
N GLU A 109 22.98 5.42 -15.67
CA GLU A 109 22.35 4.10 -15.50
C GLU A 109 21.79 3.62 -16.85
N PRO A 110 22.12 2.38 -17.30
CA PRO A 110 21.50 1.82 -18.48
C PRO A 110 20.00 1.62 -18.25
N PRO A 111 19.16 1.65 -19.31
CA PRO A 111 17.75 1.36 -19.17
C PRO A 111 17.56 -0.01 -18.53
N PRO A 112 16.65 -0.15 -17.54
CA PRO A 112 16.48 -1.40 -16.82
C PRO A 112 16.09 -2.51 -17.79
N PRO A 113 16.63 -3.74 -17.65
CA PRO A 113 16.20 -4.86 -18.47
C PRO A 113 14.69 -5.07 -18.28
N HIS A 114 13.97 -5.19 -19.40
CA HIS A 114 12.54 -5.50 -19.40
C HIS A 114 12.31 -6.74 -18.54
N ARG A 115 11.54 -6.57 -17.47
CA ARG A 115 11.13 -7.55 -16.44
C ARG A 115 11.23 -9.00 -16.91
N LEU A 116 12.30 -9.71 -16.53
CA LEU A 116 12.26 -11.16 -16.45
C LEU A 116 11.55 -11.52 -15.14
N HIS A 117 10.41 -12.22 -15.26
CA HIS A 117 9.61 -12.76 -14.17
C HIS A 117 10.50 -13.31 -13.03
N MET A 118 10.29 -12.83 -11.80
CA MET A 118 10.75 -13.53 -10.61
C MET A 118 9.65 -14.51 -10.21
N PRO A 119 9.91 -15.84 -10.19
CA PRO A 119 8.93 -16.80 -9.70
C PRO A 119 8.69 -16.62 -8.21
N ARG A 120 7.44 -16.90 -7.80
CA ARG A 120 6.96 -16.86 -6.41
C ARG A 120 7.69 -17.85 -5.51
#